data_AF-A0ABD3BKA0-F1
#
_entry.id   AF-A0ABD3BKA0-F1
#
_cell.length_a   1.000
_cell.length_b   1.000
_cell.length_c   1.000
_cell.angle_alpha   90.00
_cell.angle_beta   90.00
_cell.angle_gamma   90.00
#
_symmetry.space_group_name_H-M   'P 1'
#
loop_
_entity.id
_entity.type
_entity.pdbx_description
1 polymer ?
#
loop_
_entity_poly.entity_id
_entity_poly.type
_entity_poly.pdbx_seq_one_letter_code
_entity_poly.pdbx_strand_id
1 'polypeptide(L)'
;MASIVVRQVFQHNLVAEFDLIRIALPHFRFASLDTEFPGTVYHPAGVPAHLRSTVPPPAFYKAMKQNVDSMNLIQVGISLSDADGNLPTFGTQFQFVWEFNFRDFDFQSDLQNPESISLLERQGIDFLKNKQIGIDSRHFALLFKASGLGPRSFYGKVMWVTFHGPYDFGFLIKILTRRELPEDVNGFLALVKGIFGPFVYDVKNIIPFFGLHGGLDRVAKSLNLERSAGKSHQAGSDSLLTMDVFLKLWKRFYLEGKMDCAMRMLNHKIYGLTIASC
;
A
#
# COMPACT_ATOMS: atom_id res chain seq x y z
N MET A 1 12.61 -18.16 15.57
CA MET A 1 12.00 -16.87 15.18
C MET A 1 10.50 -16.98 15.39
N ALA A 2 9.84 -15.92 15.84
CA ALA A 2 8.39 -15.89 15.97
C ALA A 2 7.75 -16.12 14.59
N SER A 3 6.67 -16.89 14.52
CA SER A 3 5.93 -17.09 13.28
C SER A 3 5.07 -15.86 13.00
N ILE A 4 5.10 -15.36 11.76
CA ILE A 4 4.28 -14.23 11.33
C ILE A 4 2.93 -14.73 10.84
N VAL A 5 1.87 -14.14 11.38
CA VAL A 5 0.47 -14.44 11.06
C VAL A 5 -0.12 -13.26 10.29
N VAL A 6 -0.53 -13.51 9.05
CA VAL A 6 -1.36 -12.57 8.27
C VAL A 6 -2.79 -12.69 8.77
N ARG A 7 -3.24 -11.68 9.53
CA ARG A 7 -4.58 -11.61 10.10
C ARG A 7 -5.58 -11.26 9.01
N GLN A 8 -6.39 -12.24 8.65
CA GLN A 8 -7.47 -12.08 7.68
C GLN A 8 -8.62 -11.29 8.31
N VAL A 9 -8.89 -10.10 7.78
CA VAL A 9 -9.92 -9.19 8.27
C VAL A 9 -11.10 -9.19 7.32
N PHE A 10 -12.28 -9.47 7.90
CA PHE A 10 -13.59 -9.48 7.27
C PHE A 10 -14.55 -8.62 8.10
N GLN A 11 -15.82 -8.50 7.70
CA GLN A 11 -16.74 -7.58 8.38
C GLN A 11 -16.94 -7.89 9.88
N HIS A 12 -16.91 -9.17 10.26
CA HIS A 12 -17.23 -9.61 11.62
C HIS A 12 -16.12 -9.33 12.65
N ASN A 13 -14.85 -9.26 12.23
CA ASN A 13 -13.72 -8.97 13.12
C ASN A 13 -13.11 -7.58 12.90
N LEU A 14 -13.60 -6.80 11.92
CA LEU A 14 -13.06 -5.50 11.55
C LEU A 14 -12.77 -4.56 12.74
N VAL A 15 -13.73 -4.43 13.67
CA VAL A 15 -13.58 -3.54 14.84
C VAL A 15 -12.45 -4.01 15.75
N ALA A 16 -12.44 -5.31 16.10
CA ALA A 16 -11.43 -5.90 16.97
C ALA A 16 -10.01 -5.77 16.38
N GLU A 17 -9.88 -5.90 15.06
CA GLU A 17 -8.59 -5.75 14.38
C GLU A 17 -8.10 -4.29 14.37
N PHE A 18 -9.01 -3.32 14.21
CA PHE A 18 -8.67 -1.91 14.36
C PHE A 18 -8.31 -1.54 15.81
N ASP A 19 -8.88 -2.19 16.81
CA ASP A 19 -8.49 -2.01 18.21
C ASP A 19 -7.05 -2.52 18.45
N LEU A 20 -6.66 -3.65 17.86
CA LEU A 20 -5.27 -4.12 17.89
C LEU A 20 -4.30 -3.15 17.21
N ILE A 21 -4.68 -2.58 16.07
CA ILE A 21 -3.90 -1.53 15.40
C ILE A 21 -3.72 -0.32 16.34
N ARG A 22 -4.78 0.13 17.00
CA ARG A 22 -4.71 1.24 17.98
C ARG A 22 -3.74 0.95 19.12
N ILE A 23 -3.71 -0.29 19.62
CA ILE A 23 -2.79 -0.74 20.67
C ILE A 23 -1.34 -0.80 20.16
N ALA A 24 -1.12 -1.12 18.88
CA ALA A 24 0.21 -1.21 18.29
C ALA A 24 0.85 0.16 18.00
N LEU A 25 0.06 1.15 17.56
CA LEU A 25 0.56 2.44 17.07
C LEU A 25 1.47 3.24 18.02
N PRO A 26 1.36 3.18 19.36
CA PRO A 26 2.35 3.81 20.26
C PRO A 26 3.79 3.31 20.06
N HIS A 27 3.95 2.08 19.62
CA HIS A 27 5.26 1.41 19.51
C HIS A 27 5.67 1.13 18.05
N PHE A 28 4.70 0.88 17.16
CA PHE A 28 4.92 0.47 15.78
C PHE A 28 4.33 1.51 14.82
N ARG A 29 5.14 2.50 14.41
CA ARG A 29 4.69 3.67 13.63
C ARG A 29 5.15 3.66 12.17
N PHE A 30 5.81 2.60 11.74
CA PHE A 30 6.19 2.44 10.35
C PHE A 30 5.11 1.57 9.73
N ALA A 31 4.31 2.14 8.83
CA ALA A 31 3.20 1.47 8.19
C ALA A 31 3.53 1.27 6.72
N SER A 32 3.56 0.02 6.25
CA SER A 32 3.57 -0.25 4.82
C SER A 32 2.16 -0.55 4.33
N LEU A 33 1.90 -0.15 3.09
CA LEU A 33 0.64 -0.32 2.40
C LEU A 33 0.88 -1.03 1.08
N ASP A 34 -0.01 -1.95 0.77
CA ASP A 34 -0.16 -2.56 -0.55
C ASP A 34 -1.65 -2.86 -0.78
N THR A 35 -2.10 -2.91 -2.04
CA THR A 35 -3.50 -3.15 -2.38
C THR A 35 -3.66 -4.11 -3.54
N GLU A 36 -4.73 -4.91 -3.50
CA GLU A 36 -5.17 -5.70 -4.65
C GLU A 36 -6.46 -5.12 -5.22
N PHE A 37 -6.48 -4.95 -6.54
CA PHE A 37 -7.56 -4.35 -7.30
C PHE A 37 -7.69 -5.03 -8.67
N PRO A 38 -8.77 -4.81 -9.44
CA PRO A 38 -9.09 -5.63 -10.60
C PRO A 38 -8.27 -5.24 -11.85
N GLY A 39 -7.01 -4.83 -11.66
CA GLY A 39 -6.10 -4.41 -12.71
C GLY A 39 -6.43 -3.05 -13.33
N THR A 40 -5.90 -2.82 -14.53
CA THR A 40 -6.12 -1.58 -15.28
C THR A 40 -6.78 -1.88 -16.62
N VAL A 41 -7.78 -1.07 -16.96
CA VAL A 41 -8.50 -1.11 -18.24
C VAL A 41 -8.24 0.18 -19.04
N TYR A 42 -8.17 1.32 -18.35
CA TYR A 42 -7.82 2.59 -18.98
C TYR A 42 -6.30 2.81 -18.98
N HIS A 43 -5.81 3.37 -20.07
CA HIS A 43 -4.39 3.66 -20.28
C HIS A 43 -4.20 5.05 -20.90
N PRO A 44 -3.01 5.65 -20.80
CA PRO A 44 -2.71 6.91 -21.47
C PRO A 44 -3.02 6.83 -22.98
N ALA A 45 -3.88 7.73 -23.45
CA ALA A 45 -4.38 7.72 -24.82
C ALA A 45 -3.24 7.92 -25.84
N GLY A 46 -3.23 7.13 -26.91
CA GLY A 46 -2.24 7.22 -27.98
C GLY A 46 -0.82 6.75 -27.60
N VAL A 47 -0.63 6.17 -26.40
CA VAL A 47 0.68 5.70 -25.94
C VAL A 47 0.80 4.18 -26.06
N PRO A 48 1.77 3.66 -26.85
CA PRO A 48 2.08 2.24 -26.91
C PRO A 48 2.43 1.65 -25.54
N ALA A 49 2.10 0.38 -25.30
CA ALA A 49 2.26 -0.27 -23.99
C ALA A 49 3.68 -0.13 -23.40
N HIS A 50 4.71 -0.28 -24.23
CA HIS A 50 6.12 -0.21 -23.82
C HIS A 50 6.60 1.21 -23.45
N LEU A 51 5.83 2.26 -23.78
CA LEU A 51 6.14 3.66 -23.43
C LEU A 51 5.26 4.19 -22.29
N ARG A 52 4.35 3.39 -21.74
CA ARG A 52 3.44 3.84 -20.68
C ARG A 52 4.16 4.23 -19.40
N SER A 53 5.33 3.66 -19.13
CA SER A 53 6.17 3.99 -17.96
C SER A 53 6.93 5.31 -18.10
N THR A 54 6.97 5.91 -19.29
CA THR A 54 7.69 7.17 -19.55
C THR A 54 6.78 8.37 -19.78
N VAL A 55 5.46 8.18 -19.64
CA VAL A 55 4.51 9.28 -19.82
C VAL A 55 4.66 10.32 -18.72
N PRO A 56 4.40 11.61 -19.01
CA PRO A 56 4.46 12.66 -18.01
C PRO A 56 3.46 12.41 -16.86
N PRO A 57 3.77 12.88 -15.63
CA PRO A 57 2.92 12.65 -14.47
C PRO A 57 1.44 13.02 -14.63
N PRO A 58 1.05 14.14 -15.29
CA PRO A 58 -0.36 14.44 -15.50
C PRO A 58 -1.09 13.42 -16.38
N ALA A 59 -0.41 12.87 -17.40
CA ALA A 59 -0.99 11.87 -18.29
C ALA A 59 -1.12 10.51 -17.59
N PHE A 60 -0.11 10.12 -16.79
CA PHE A 60 -0.19 8.93 -15.94
C PHE A 60 -1.33 9.07 -14.92
N TYR A 61 -1.41 10.21 -14.22
CA TYR A 61 -2.42 10.49 -13.22
C TYR A 61 -3.84 10.41 -13.80
N LYS A 62 -4.07 11.00 -14.98
CA LYS A 62 -5.39 10.95 -15.64
C LYS A 62 -5.87 9.52 -15.89
N ALA A 63 -4.98 8.64 -16.38
CA ALA A 63 -5.31 7.23 -16.60
C ALA A 63 -5.53 6.49 -15.26
N MET A 64 -4.70 6.76 -14.26
CA MET A 64 -4.85 6.20 -12.91
C MET A 64 -6.19 6.59 -12.28
N LYS A 65 -6.53 7.89 -12.28
CA LYS A 65 -7.80 8.41 -11.79
C LYS A 65 -8.99 7.70 -12.43
N GLN A 66 -9.00 7.59 -13.75
CA GLN A 66 -10.09 6.94 -14.47
C GLN A 66 -10.29 5.48 -14.04
N ASN A 67 -9.22 4.71 -13.84
CA ASN A 67 -9.32 3.35 -13.31
C ASN A 67 -9.82 3.34 -11.86
N VAL A 68 -9.20 4.11 -10.97
CA VAL A 68 -9.55 4.12 -9.54
C VAL A 68 -11.01 4.54 -9.33
N ASP A 69 -11.47 5.58 -10.02
CA ASP A 69 -12.85 6.06 -9.89
C ASP A 69 -13.86 5.03 -10.41
N SER A 70 -13.52 4.28 -11.46
CA SER A 70 -14.41 3.29 -12.10
C SER A 70 -14.41 1.90 -11.45
N MET A 71 -13.50 1.62 -10.50
CA MET A 71 -13.30 0.28 -9.95
C MET A 71 -13.43 0.23 -8.43
N ASN A 72 -13.71 -0.95 -7.90
CA ASN A 72 -13.75 -1.22 -6.47
C ASN A 72 -12.48 -1.98 -6.04
N LEU A 73 -11.96 -1.63 -4.86
CA LEU A 73 -10.79 -2.27 -4.26
C LEU A 73 -11.16 -3.67 -3.73
N ILE A 74 -10.22 -4.61 -3.78
CA ILE A 74 -10.43 -6.01 -3.38
C ILE A 74 -9.78 -6.29 -2.03
N GLN A 75 -8.51 -5.93 -1.86
CA GLN A 75 -7.79 -6.07 -0.60
C GLN A 75 -6.94 -4.85 -0.25
N VAL A 76 -6.70 -4.66 1.05
CA VAL A 76 -5.69 -3.75 1.60
C VAL A 76 -4.80 -4.54 2.55
N GLY A 77 -3.49 -4.42 2.37
CA GLY A 77 -2.49 -4.92 3.29
C GLY A 77 -1.92 -3.79 4.12
N ILE A 78 -1.85 -3.97 5.44
CA ILE A 78 -1.15 -3.04 6.33
C ILE A 78 -0.22 -3.86 7.23
N SER A 79 1.06 -3.52 7.19
CA SER A 79 2.04 -4.03 8.15
C SER A 79 2.57 -2.87 8.99
N LEU A 80 2.59 -3.04 10.31
CA LEU A 80 3.16 -2.09 11.24
C LEU A 80 4.49 -2.63 11.76
N SER A 81 5.53 -1.80 11.79
CA SER A 81 6.81 -2.12 12.42
C SER A 81 7.33 -0.96 13.25
N ASP A 82 8.33 -1.26 14.08
CA ASP A 82 9.23 -0.26 14.64
C ASP A 82 10.39 0.00 13.65
N ALA A 83 11.37 0.80 14.10
CA ALA A 83 12.53 1.17 13.27
C ALA A 83 13.52 0.02 13.04
N ASP A 84 13.48 -1.02 13.87
CA ASP A 84 14.33 -2.20 13.77
C ASP A 84 13.68 -3.33 12.96
N GLY A 85 12.41 -3.14 12.55
CA GLY A 85 11.63 -4.11 11.80
C GLY A 85 10.89 -5.13 12.66
N ASN A 86 10.78 -4.91 13.96
CA ASN A 86 9.96 -5.77 14.80
C ASN A 86 8.47 -5.49 14.53
N LEU A 87 7.67 -6.55 14.51
CA LEU A 87 6.22 -6.51 14.33
C LEU A 87 5.49 -6.63 15.67
N PRO A 88 4.24 -6.13 15.79
CA PRO A 88 3.41 -6.30 16.97
C PRO A 88 3.21 -7.77 17.33
N THR A 89 3.43 -8.12 18.61
CA THR A 89 3.24 -9.49 19.12
C THR A 89 2.06 -9.62 20.08
N PHE A 90 1.61 -8.50 20.65
CA PHE A 90 0.57 -8.43 21.69
C PHE A 90 0.82 -9.39 22.87
N GLY A 91 2.10 -9.62 23.22
CA GLY A 91 2.49 -10.52 24.30
C GLY A 91 2.41 -12.01 23.96
N THR A 92 2.19 -12.35 22.69
CA THR A 92 2.16 -13.74 22.19
C THR A 92 3.50 -14.13 21.55
N GLN A 93 3.64 -15.42 21.21
CA GLN A 93 4.78 -15.93 20.44
C GLN A 93 4.71 -15.63 18.93
N PHE A 94 3.64 -14.98 18.48
CA PHE A 94 3.39 -14.67 17.07
C PHE A 94 3.62 -13.19 16.79
N GLN A 95 3.87 -12.88 15.53
CA GLN A 95 3.94 -11.53 14.99
C GLN A 95 2.76 -11.33 14.03
N PHE A 96 2.22 -10.11 13.94
CA PHE A 96 0.98 -9.87 13.21
C PHE A 96 1.08 -8.78 12.16
N VAL A 97 0.50 -9.05 10.99
CA VAL A 97 0.22 -8.10 9.92
C VAL A 97 -1.24 -8.26 9.49
N TRP A 98 -1.82 -7.28 8.81
CA TRP A 98 -3.25 -7.28 8.49
C TRP A 98 -3.52 -7.35 6.99
N GLU A 99 -4.54 -8.12 6.62
CA GLU A 99 -5.10 -8.19 5.28
C GLU A 99 -6.62 -7.98 5.34
N PHE A 100 -7.07 -6.84 4.85
CA PHE A 100 -8.47 -6.45 4.82
C PHE A 100 -9.11 -6.86 3.50
N ASN A 101 -10.19 -7.64 3.57
CA ASN A 101 -10.90 -8.16 2.41
C ASN A 101 -12.23 -7.42 2.21
N PHE A 102 -12.45 -6.78 1.06
CA PHE A 102 -13.62 -5.93 0.81
C PHE A 102 -14.73 -6.65 0.04
N ARG A 103 -16.00 -6.31 0.34
CA ARG A 103 -17.18 -6.84 -0.38
C ARG A 103 -17.67 -5.94 -1.52
N ASP A 104 -17.11 -4.74 -1.62
CA ASP A 104 -17.56 -3.71 -2.58
C ASP A 104 -17.40 -4.18 -4.03
N PHE A 105 -16.35 -4.96 -4.32
CA PHE A 105 -16.09 -5.52 -5.64
C PHE A 105 -17.04 -6.68 -5.98
N ASP A 106 -17.61 -6.63 -7.18
CA ASP A 106 -18.45 -7.68 -7.75
C ASP A 106 -17.82 -8.27 -9.02
N PHE A 107 -17.17 -9.41 -8.90
CA PHE A 107 -16.44 -10.04 -10.01
C PHE A 107 -17.33 -10.42 -11.22
N GLN A 108 -18.66 -10.45 -11.07
CA GLN A 108 -19.58 -10.79 -12.15
C GLN A 108 -19.98 -9.56 -12.99
N SER A 109 -19.90 -8.36 -12.43
CA SER A 109 -20.50 -7.17 -13.04
C SER A 109 -19.61 -5.92 -13.04
N ASP A 110 -18.63 -5.83 -12.14
CA ASP A 110 -17.75 -4.67 -12.07
C ASP A 110 -16.74 -4.64 -13.23
N LEU A 111 -16.30 -3.43 -13.56
CA LEU A 111 -15.22 -3.22 -14.52
C LEU A 111 -13.92 -3.87 -14.02
N GLN A 112 -13.33 -4.72 -14.86
CA GLN A 112 -12.17 -5.51 -14.46
C GLN A 112 -11.27 -5.86 -15.65
N ASN A 113 -10.00 -6.08 -15.36
CA ASN A 113 -9.06 -6.74 -16.26
C ASN A 113 -9.10 -8.26 -16.01
N PRO A 114 -9.57 -9.08 -16.97
CA PRO A 114 -9.71 -10.52 -16.77
C PRO A 114 -8.41 -11.25 -16.43
N GLU A 115 -7.25 -10.78 -16.92
CA GLU A 115 -5.95 -11.38 -16.63
C GLU A 115 -5.56 -11.15 -15.16
N SER A 116 -5.82 -9.94 -14.65
CA SER A 116 -5.62 -9.60 -13.24
C SER A 116 -6.52 -10.43 -12.33
N ILE A 117 -7.81 -10.55 -12.66
CA ILE A 117 -8.76 -11.39 -11.90
C ILE A 117 -8.30 -12.85 -11.85
N SER A 118 -7.96 -13.43 -13.02
CA SER A 118 -7.46 -14.80 -13.10
C SER A 118 -6.17 -15.00 -12.30
N LEU A 119 -5.30 -13.98 -12.25
CA LEU A 119 -4.08 -14.03 -11.43
C LEU A 119 -4.42 -14.05 -9.94
N LEU A 120 -5.30 -13.16 -9.49
CA LEU A 120 -5.69 -13.05 -8.09
C LEU A 120 -6.40 -14.31 -7.58
N GLU A 121 -7.26 -14.94 -8.38
CA GLU A 121 -7.86 -16.25 -8.02
C GLU A 121 -6.79 -17.33 -7.85
N ARG A 122 -5.83 -17.41 -8.78
CA ARG A 122 -4.71 -18.37 -8.67
C ARG A 122 -3.86 -18.15 -7.43
N GLN A 123 -3.78 -16.91 -6.94
CA GLN A 123 -3.05 -16.54 -5.72
C GLN A 123 -3.89 -16.72 -4.46
N GLY A 124 -5.15 -17.13 -4.59
CA GLY A 124 -6.01 -17.59 -3.51
C GLY A 124 -7.03 -16.56 -3.03
N ILE A 125 -7.28 -15.49 -3.79
CA ILE A 125 -8.39 -14.59 -3.49
C ILE A 125 -9.72 -15.31 -3.82
N ASP A 126 -10.59 -15.39 -2.82
CA ASP A 126 -11.94 -15.94 -2.96
C ASP A 126 -12.95 -14.78 -3.09
N PHE A 127 -13.29 -14.43 -4.34
CA PHE A 127 -14.21 -13.33 -4.63
C PHE A 127 -15.64 -13.57 -4.11
N LEU A 128 -16.10 -14.82 -4.11
CA LEU A 128 -17.43 -15.17 -3.60
C LEU A 128 -17.49 -14.97 -2.09
N LYS A 129 -16.47 -15.43 -1.37
CA LYS A 129 -16.34 -15.18 0.08
C LYS A 129 -16.23 -13.69 0.38
N ASN A 130 -15.42 -12.95 -0.38
CA ASN A 130 -15.30 -11.50 -0.23
C ASN A 130 -16.66 -10.81 -0.41
N LYS A 131 -17.44 -11.18 -1.43
CA LYS A 131 -18.77 -10.61 -1.64
C LYS A 131 -19.74 -10.90 -0.49
N GLN A 132 -19.67 -12.11 0.08
CA GLN A 132 -20.59 -12.55 1.14
C GLN A 132 -20.26 -11.95 2.52
N ILE A 133 -18.98 -11.96 2.91
CA ILE A 133 -18.56 -11.63 4.29
C ILE A 133 -17.48 -10.54 4.38
N GLY A 134 -17.06 -9.99 3.24
CA GLY A 134 -16.07 -8.91 3.16
C GLY A 134 -16.54 -7.62 3.81
N ILE A 135 -15.57 -6.75 4.04
CA ILE A 135 -15.71 -5.47 4.70
C ILE A 135 -16.46 -4.50 3.79
N ASP A 136 -17.44 -3.78 4.36
CA ASP A 136 -17.96 -2.56 3.77
C ASP A 136 -16.90 -1.45 3.84
N SER A 137 -16.43 -0.98 2.67
CA SER A 137 -15.42 0.08 2.59
C SER A 137 -15.80 1.36 3.36
N ARG A 138 -17.09 1.65 3.57
CA ARG A 138 -17.56 2.78 4.38
C ARG A 138 -17.22 2.59 5.86
N HIS A 139 -17.41 1.37 6.37
CA HIS A 139 -17.11 1.05 7.76
C HIS A 139 -15.60 1.05 8.00
N PHE A 140 -14.83 0.48 7.07
CA PHE A 140 -13.37 0.58 7.09
C PHE A 140 -12.90 2.05 7.15
N ALA A 141 -13.47 2.93 6.32
CA ALA A 141 -13.08 4.33 6.28
C ALA A 141 -13.33 5.07 7.60
N LEU A 142 -14.43 4.75 8.29
CA LEU A 142 -14.73 5.31 9.60
C LEU A 142 -13.70 4.87 10.66
N LEU A 143 -13.40 3.58 10.70
CA LEU A 143 -12.44 3.02 11.66
C LEU A 143 -11.01 3.47 11.39
N PHE A 144 -10.59 3.55 10.12
CA PHE A 144 -9.27 4.09 9.75
C PHE A 144 -9.09 5.53 10.24
N LYS A 145 -10.12 6.37 10.08
CA LYS A 145 -10.06 7.77 10.57
C LYS A 145 -10.01 7.85 12.09
N ALA A 146 -10.57 6.87 12.80
CA ALA A 146 -10.60 6.80 14.26
C ALA A 146 -9.41 6.03 14.87
N SER A 147 -8.62 5.31 14.08
CA SER A 147 -7.58 4.39 14.59
C SER A 147 -6.28 5.08 14.97
N GLY A 148 -6.04 6.30 14.49
CA GLY A 148 -4.73 6.95 14.62
C GLY A 148 -3.73 6.57 13.53
N LEU A 149 -4.15 5.85 12.49
CA LEU A 149 -3.35 5.65 11.27
C LEU A 149 -3.21 6.94 10.43
N GLY A 150 -4.21 7.82 10.52
CA GLY A 150 -4.22 9.11 9.84
C GLY A 150 -3.36 10.20 10.50
N PRO A 151 -3.42 11.45 10.03
CA PRO A 151 -2.48 12.51 10.42
C PRO A 151 -2.72 13.03 11.85
N ARG A 152 -3.89 12.71 12.43
CA ARG A 152 -4.36 13.14 13.76
C ARG A 152 -4.04 12.15 14.87
N SER A 153 -3.09 11.23 14.63
CA SER A 153 -2.63 10.30 15.66
C SER A 153 -2.15 11.04 16.91
N PHE A 154 -2.69 10.65 18.07
CA PHE A 154 -2.22 11.12 19.38
C PHE A 154 -0.89 10.48 19.80
N TYR A 155 -0.46 9.43 19.10
CA TYR A 155 0.73 8.63 19.42
C TYR A 155 1.99 9.05 18.65
N GLY A 156 1.89 10.14 17.88
CA GLY A 156 2.93 10.62 16.97
C GLY A 156 2.66 10.27 15.52
N LYS A 157 3.51 10.74 14.62
CA LYS A 157 3.29 10.61 13.17
C LYS A 157 3.66 9.21 12.69
N VAL A 158 2.77 8.63 11.90
CA VAL A 158 3.02 7.38 11.18
C VAL A 158 3.89 7.70 9.95
N MET A 159 4.88 6.84 9.69
CA MET A 159 5.63 6.83 8.44
C MET A 159 4.99 5.83 7.49
N TRP A 160 4.50 6.30 6.35
CA TRP A 160 3.87 5.47 5.34
C TRP A 160 4.86 5.06 4.26
N VAL A 161 4.81 3.79 3.88
CA VAL A 161 5.69 3.17 2.91
C VAL A 161 4.86 2.40 1.89
N THR A 162 5.14 2.57 0.61
CA THR A 162 4.52 1.80 -0.48
C THR A 162 5.59 1.31 -1.45
N PHE A 163 5.27 0.33 -2.29
CA PHE A 163 6.09 0.00 -3.46
C PHE A 163 5.29 0.27 -4.74
N HIS A 164 5.64 1.33 -5.47
CA HIS A 164 4.89 1.76 -6.65
C HIS A 164 3.45 2.17 -6.28
N GLY A 165 3.35 3.09 -5.31
CA GLY A 165 2.12 3.41 -4.58
C GLY A 165 1.02 4.26 -5.22
N PRO A 166 1.08 4.77 -6.48
CA PRO A 166 -0.02 5.58 -7.03
C PRO A 166 -1.42 4.98 -6.89
N TYR A 167 -1.59 3.71 -7.27
CA TYR A 167 -2.88 3.02 -7.20
C TYR A 167 -3.28 2.71 -5.75
N ASP A 168 -2.33 2.28 -4.90
CA ASP A 168 -2.58 2.01 -3.48
C ASP A 168 -3.14 3.24 -2.76
N PHE A 169 -2.46 4.38 -2.93
CA PHE A 169 -2.95 5.64 -2.40
C PHE A 169 -4.25 6.08 -3.07
N GLY A 170 -4.39 5.88 -4.38
CA GLY A 170 -5.60 6.17 -5.14
C GLY A 170 -6.84 5.52 -4.52
N PHE A 171 -6.84 4.19 -4.42
CA PHE A 171 -7.98 3.46 -3.88
C PHE A 171 -8.23 3.79 -2.41
N LEU A 172 -7.18 3.89 -1.59
CA LEU A 172 -7.33 4.21 -0.18
C LEU A 172 -7.89 5.63 0.01
N ILE A 173 -7.43 6.62 -0.78
CA ILE A 173 -8.00 7.98 -0.79
C ILE A 173 -9.46 7.96 -1.21
N LYS A 174 -9.82 7.25 -2.30
CA LYS A 174 -11.23 7.11 -2.74
C LYS A 174 -12.11 6.55 -1.62
N ILE A 175 -11.66 5.49 -0.94
CA ILE A 175 -12.37 4.89 0.19
C ILE A 175 -12.50 5.86 1.35
N LEU A 176 -11.43 6.59 1.70
CA LEU A 176 -11.41 7.47 2.86
C LEU A 176 -12.18 8.78 2.62
N THR A 177 -12.14 9.35 1.42
CA THR A 177 -12.85 10.60 1.09
C THR A 177 -14.29 10.37 0.68
N ARG A 178 -14.63 9.16 0.20
CA ARG A 178 -15.93 8.82 -0.40
C ARG A 178 -16.26 9.70 -1.61
N ARG A 179 -15.23 10.13 -2.33
CA ARG A 179 -15.33 10.97 -3.52
C ARG A 179 -14.42 10.40 -4.60
N GLU A 180 -14.71 10.78 -5.84
CA GLU A 180 -13.76 10.64 -6.93
C GLU A 180 -12.45 11.36 -6.59
N LEU A 181 -11.36 10.90 -7.19
CA LEU A 181 -10.05 11.54 -7.01
C LEU A 181 -10.05 12.98 -7.56
N PRO A 182 -9.17 13.88 -7.09
CA PRO A 182 -9.05 15.23 -7.63
C PRO A 182 -8.81 15.29 -9.14
N GLU A 183 -9.14 16.41 -9.80
CA GLU A 183 -8.93 16.52 -11.26
C GLU A 183 -7.46 16.55 -11.67
N ASP A 184 -6.57 16.99 -10.78
CA ASP A 184 -5.15 17.15 -11.05
C ASP A 184 -4.25 16.47 -10.02
N VAL A 185 -3.01 16.21 -10.43
CA VAL A 185 -2.00 15.52 -9.64
C VAL A 185 -1.62 16.29 -8.36
N ASN A 186 -1.69 17.62 -8.37
CA ASN A 186 -1.33 18.42 -7.19
C ASN A 186 -2.41 18.28 -6.12
N GLY A 187 -3.68 18.32 -6.51
CA GLY A 187 -4.82 18.03 -5.62
C GLY A 187 -4.71 16.64 -5.01
N PHE A 188 -4.31 15.64 -5.81
CA PHE A 188 -4.08 14.29 -5.33
C PHE A 188 -2.93 14.22 -4.31
N LEU A 189 -1.77 14.78 -4.62
CA LEU A 189 -0.62 14.79 -3.71
C LEU A 189 -0.91 15.56 -2.41
N ALA A 190 -1.73 16.61 -2.47
CA ALA A 190 -2.22 17.31 -1.29
C ALA A 190 -3.08 16.39 -0.40
N LEU A 191 -3.95 15.54 -0.99
CA LEU A 191 -4.69 14.53 -0.23
C LEU A 191 -3.78 13.45 0.35
N VAL A 192 -2.77 12.99 -0.38
CA VAL A 192 -1.77 12.05 0.16
C VAL A 192 -1.14 12.63 1.42
N LYS A 193 -0.59 13.85 1.34
CA LYS A 193 -0.01 14.53 2.50
C LYS A 193 -1.02 14.77 3.62
N GLY A 194 -2.24 15.15 3.27
CA GLY A 194 -3.32 15.42 4.21
C GLY A 194 -3.79 14.19 4.98
N ILE A 195 -3.79 13.00 4.36
CA ILE A 195 -4.32 11.76 4.94
C ILE A 195 -3.23 10.89 5.58
N PHE A 196 -2.04 10.83 4.98
CA PHE A 196 -0.95 9.97 5.44
C PHE A 196 0.09 10.73 6.27
N GLY A 197 -0.06 12.06 6.39
CA GLY A 197 0.82 12.87 7.24
C GLY A 197 2.13 13.23 6.55
N PRO A 198 3.17 13.59 7.33
CA PRO A 198 4.37 14.24 6.79
C PRO A 198 5.47 13.27 6.32
N PHE A 199 5.31 11.96 6.49
CA PHE A 199 6.35 10.98 6.20
C PHE A 199 5.78 9.91 5.27
N VAL A 200 6.03 10.05 3.97
CA VAL A 200 5.53 9.14 2.94
C VAL A 200 6.66 8.79 1.99
N TYR A 201 6.93 7.49 1.82
CA TYR A 201 8.02 6.99 1.01
C TYR A 201 7.53 5.93 0.02
N ASP A 202 7.77 6.18 -1.27
CA ASP A 202 7.60 5.16 -2.30
C ASP A 202 8.93 4.50 -2.59
N VAL A 203 9.07 3.24 -2.18
CA VAL A 203 10.27 2.41 -2.35
C VAL A 203 10.71 2.37 -3.81
N LYS A 204 9.78 2.47 -4.76
CA LYS A 204 10.09 2.47 -6.19
C LYS A 204 10.98 3.64 -6.62
N ASN A 205 10.93 4.77 -5.91
CA ASN A 205 11.86 5.91 -6.11
C ASN A 205 13.20 5.72 -5.39
N ILE A 206 13.29 4.77 -4.46
CA ILE A 206 14.49 4.49 -3.67
C ILE A 206 15.41 3.50 -4.37
N ILE A 207 14.84 2.46 -4.98
CA ILE A 207 15.62 1.36 -5.59
C ILE A 207 16.69 1.80 -6.62
N PRO A 208 16.52 2.88 -7.43
CA PRO A 208 17.54 3.28 -8.39
C PRO A 208 18.85 3.76 -7.74
N PHE A 209 18.81 4.31 -6.52
CA PHE A 209 20.00 4.73 -5.78
C PHE A 209 20.95 3.58 -5.43
N PHE A 210 20.44 2.35 -5.51
CA PHE A 210 21.19 1.12 -5.23
C PHE A 210 21.38 0.26 -6.48
N GLY A 211 21.12 0.79 -7.69
CA GLY A 211 21.22 0.06 -8.95
C GLY A 211 20.16 -1.03 -9.13
N LEU A 212 19.09 -1.01 -8.33
CA LEU A 212 18.03 -2.02 -8.34
C LEU A 212 16.89 -1.61 -9.26
N HIS A 213 16.24 -2.61 -9.87
CA HIS A 213 15.16 -2.42 -10.85
C HIS A 213 14.17 -3.60 -10.86
N GLY A 214 12.96 -3.35 -11.35
CA GLY A 214 11.89 -4.35 -11.46
C GLY A 214 10.83 -4.24 -10.37
N GLY A 215 9.95 -5.26 -10.29
CA GLY A 215 8.87 -5.35 -9.29
C GLY A 215 9.37 -5.76 -7.90
N LEU A 216 8.47 -5.75 -6.91
CA LEU A 216 8.77 -5.98 -5.50
C LEU A 216 9.52 -7.31 -5.27
N ASP A 217 9.01 -8.43 -5.78
CA ASP A 217 9.65 -9.75 -5.62
C ASP A 217 11.07 -9.80 -6.21
N ARG A 218 11.29 -9.15 -7.37
CA ARG A 218 12.64 -9.11 -7.99
C ARG A 218 13.60 -8.30 -7.14
N VAL A 219 13.16 -7.15 -6.63
CA VAL A 219 13.97 -6.29 -5.75
C VAL A 219 14.28 -7.02 -4.45
N ALA A 220 13.29 -7.64 -3.81
CA ALA A 220 13.48 -8.45 -2.61
C ALA A 220 14.51 -9.55 -2.82
N LYS A 221 14.41 -10.30 -3.93
CA LYS A 221 15.39 -11.33 -4.29
C LYS A 221 16.80 -10.75 -4.46
N SER A 222 16.96 -9.60 -5.12
CA SER A 222 18.26 -8.92 -5.25
C SER A 222 18.83 -8.42 -3.90
N LEU A 223 17.98 -8.26 -2.88
CA LEU A 223 18.37 -7.87 -1.53
C LEU A 223 18.57 -9.08 -0.58
N ASN A 224 18.44 -10.30 -1.10
CA ASN A 224 18.41 -11.55 -0.32
C ASN A 224 17.34 -11.51 0.79
N LEU A 225 16.16 -11.01 0.43
CA LEU A 225 14.98 -11.04 1.27
C LEU A 225 14.02 -12.10 0.73
N GLU A 226 13.42 -12.85 1.66
CA GLU A 226 12.39 -13.84 1.37
C GLU A 226 11.06 -13.38 1.96
N ARG A 227 9.97 -13.82 1.35
CA ARG A 227 8.63 -13.57 1.85
C ARG A 227 8.41 -14.39 3.11
N SER A 228 8.31 -13.70 4.23
CA SER A 228 8.27 -14.31 5.57
C SER A 228 6.90 -14.85 5.97
N ALA A 229 5.81 -14.39 5.33
CA ALA A 229 4.47 -14.94 5.47
C ALA A 229 3.60 -14.66 4.23
N GLY A 230 2.60 -15.52 4.00
CA GLY A 230 1.62 -15.36 2.91
C GLY A 230 2.18 -15.66 1.52
N LYS A 231 1.45 -15.23 0.48
CA LYS A 231 1.78 -15.45 -0.94
C LYS A 231 2.03 -14.13 -1.67
N SER A 232 2.67 -14.18 -2.83
CA SER A 232 2.76 -13.01 -3.73
C SER A 232 1.37 -12.71 -4.32
N HIS A 233 1.06 -11.44 -4.51
CA HIS A 233 -0.26 -10.93 -4.89
C HIS A 233 -1.34 -11.21 -3.84
N GLN A 234 -0.96 -10.99 -2.59
CA GLN A 234 -1.87 -10.91 -1.45
C GLN A 234 -1.42 -9.71 -0.62
N ALA A 235 -2.32 -8.73 -0.46
CA ALA A 235 -1.93 -7.41 -0.01
C ALA A 235 -1.22 -7.42 1.35
N GLY A 236 -1.65 -8.26 2.31
CA GLY A 236 -1.02 -8.34 3.63
C GLY A 236 0.44 -8.80 3.54
N SER A 237 0.69 -9.80 2.71
CA SER A 237 2.00 -10.37 2.44
C SER A 237 2.91 -9.41 1.66
N ASP A 238 2.37 -8.72 0.66
CA ASP A 238 3.10 -7.72 -0.13
C ASP A 238 3.41 -6.44 0.64
N SER A 239 2.51 -6.02 1.55
CA SER A 239 2.79 -4.92 2.47
C SER A 239 3.97 -5.27 3.39
N LEU A 240 4.05 -6.50 3.89
CA LEU A 240 5.15 -6.94 4.74
C LEU A 240 6.48 -6.94 3.97
N LEU A 241 6.51 -7.54 2.78
CA LEU A 241 7.71 -7.55 1.93
C LEU A 241 8.14 -6.14 1.52
N THR A 242 7.18 -5.23 1.31
CA THR A 242 7.45 -3.81 1.08
C THR A 242 8.17 -3.17 2.26
N MET A 243 7.75 -3.46 3.49
CA MET A 243 8.43 -2.98 4.70
C MET A 243 9.85 -3.53 4.81
N ASP A 244 10.02 -4.84 4.59
CA ASP A 244 11.34 -5.50 4.67
C ASP A 244 12.33 -4.89 3.67
N VAL A 245 11.90 -4.68 2.43
CA VAL A 245 12.71 -4.00 1.40
C VAL A 245 13.05 -2.58 1.84
N PHE A 246 12.07 -1.82 2.31
CA PHE A 246 12.28 -0.45 2.75
C PHE A 246 13.29 -0.37 3.89
N LEU A 247 13.13 -1.16 4.96
CA LEU A 247 14.04 -1.19 6.11
C LEU A 247 15.44 -1.62 5.71
N LYS A 248 15.58 -2.58 4.77
CA LYS A 248 16.89 -2.99 4.25
C LYS A 248 17.61 -1.84 3.55
N LEU A 249 16.91 -1.10 2.69
CA LEU A 249 17.48 0.05 1.97
C LEU A 249 17.72 1.24 2.90
N TRP A 250 16.79 1.46 3.83
CA TRP A 250 16.89 2.46 4.87
C TRP A 250 18.18 2.25 5.69
N LYS A 251 18.42 1.03 6.19
CA LYS A 251 19.65 0.71 6.92
C LYS A 251 20.92 0.95 6.08
N ARG A 252 20.89 0.76 4.76
CA ARG A 252 22.04 1.08 3.90
C ARG A 252 22.32 2.58 3.85
N PHE A 253 21.30 3.42 3.68
CA PHE A 253 21.49 4.87 3.78
C PHE A 253 22.02 5.31 5.14
N TYR A 254 21.65 4.61 6.22
CA TYR A 254 22.13 4.92 7.57
C TYR A 254 23.63 4.68 7.67
N LEU A 255 24.06 3.50 7.24
CA LEU A 255 25.47 3.09 7.26
C LEU A 255 26.35 3.97 6.35
N GLU A 256 25.78 4.50 5.27
CA GLU A 256 26.46 5.45 4.39
C GLU A 256 26.46 6.91 4.89
N GLY A 257 25.80 7.21 6.01
CA GLY A 257 25.68 8.58 6.53
C GLY A 257 24.82 9.51 5.66
N LYS A 258 23.98 8.95 4.77
CA LYS A 258 23.16 9.71 3.79
C LYS A 258 21.69 9.79 4.18
N MET A 259 21.34 9.30 5.37
CA MET A 259 19.96 9.17 5.84
C MET A 259 19.13 10.42 5.64
N ASP A 260 19.52 11.51 6.30
CA ASP A 260 18.69 12.70 6.43
C ASP A 260 18.49 13.36 5.06
N CYS A 261 19.54 13.35 4.23
CA CYS A 261 19.47 13.88 2.87
C CYS A 261 18.53 13.04 2.01
N ALA A 262 18.69 11.72 2.00
CA ALA A 262 17.85 10.80 1.24
C ALA A 262 16.38 10.90 1.66
N MET A 263 16.11 10.83 2.97
CA MET A 263 14.76 10.87 3.52
C MET A 263 14.09 12.23 3.29
N ARG A 264 14.82 13.34 3.28
CA ARG A 264 14.25 14.64 2.92
C ARG A 264 13.93 14.73 1.42
N MET A 265 14.82 14.24 0.57
CA MET A 265 14.68 14.29 -0.89
C MET A 265 13.54 13.39 -1.41
N LEU A 266 13.39 12.20 -0.81
CA LEU A 266 12.46 11.16 -1.24
C LEU A 266 11.07 11.27 -0.60
N ASN A 267 10.92 12.06 0.46
CA ASN A 267 9.64 12.23 1.13
C ASN A 267 8.59 12.83 0.19
N HIS A 268 7.41 12.22 0.15
CA HIS A 268 6.31 12.54 -0.77
C HIS A 268 6.66 12.47 -2.26
N LYS A 269 7.77 11.83 -2.63
CA LYS A 269 8.05 11.46 -4.03
C LYS A 269 7.35 10.14 -4.30
N ILE A 270 6.31 10.18 -5.14
CA ILE A 270 5.52 9.01 -5.52
C ILE A 270 5.82 8.69 -6.99
N TYR A 271 6.16 7.44 -7.26
CA TYR A 271 6.66 7.02 -8.56
C TYR A 271 5.62 7.29 -9.65
N GLY A 272 6.06 7.86 -10.78
CA GLY A 272 5.18 8.24 -11.89
C GLY A 272 4.28 9.48 -11.65
N LEU A 273 4.16 9.97 -10.40
CA LEU A 273 3.34 11.15 -10.06
C LEU A 273 4.17 12.38 -9.72
N THR A 274 5.43 12.21 -9.33
CA THR A 274 6.34 13.32 -9.06
C THR A 274 7.54 13.27 -9.99
N ILE A 275 8.01 14.43 -10.45
CA ILE A 275 9.32 14.54 -11.07
C ILE A 275 10.33 14.54 -9.92
N ALA A 276 11.23 13.56 -9.90
CA ALA A 276 12.39 13.59 -9.02
C ALA A 276 13.35 14.67 -9.57
N SER A 277 13.24 15.88 -9.04
CA SER A 277 14.30 16.89 -9.18
C SER A 277 15.38 16.55 -8.16
N CYS A 278 16.58 16.19 -8.64
CA CYS A 278 17.79 16.14 -7.82
C CYS A 278 18.11 17.52 -7.24
#